data_AF-A0A525JKR4-F1
#
_entry.id   AF-A0A525JKR4-F1
#
_cell.length_a   1.000
_cell.length_b   1.000
_cell.length_c   1.000
_cell.angle_alpha   90.00
_cell.angle_beta   90.00
_cell.angle_gamma   90.00
#
_symmetry.space_group_name_H-M   'P 1'
#
loop_
_entity.id
_entity.type
_entity.pdbx_description
1 polymer ?
#
loop_
_entity_poly.entity_id
_entity_poly.type
_entity_poly.pdbx_seq_one_letter_code
_entity_poly.pdbx_strand_id
1 'polypeptide(L)'
;MTAKLKKSETLEIRLPYPTKLAFMARCRDEGRSASEALRGFIEGEITPARRPARLVPRLAPRVAIGALIAAAMGAVALPSLAHPNLRAEFDCLARDRQAIGPADLARLDANHDGQITYAEFRAACGGR
;
A
#
# COMPACT_ATOMS: atom_id res chain seq x y z
N MET A 1 31.78 14.27 -6.94
CA MET A 1 31.77 12.95 -7.62
C MET A 1 31.70 11.87 -6.56
N THR A 2 30.54 11.25 -6.33
CA THR A 2 30.41 10.14 -5.39
C THR A 2 30.95 8.87 -6.04
N ALA A 3 32.12 8.42 -5.60
CA ALA A 3 32.72 7.19 -6.12
C ALA A 3 31.85 5.99 -5.72
N LYS A 4 31.34 5.25 -6.71
CA LYS A 4 30.70 3.95 -6.47
C LYS A 4 31.76 2.99 -5.95
N LEU A 5 31.61 2.52 -4.71
CA LEU A 5 32.50 1.54 -4.10
C LEU A 5 32.53 0.25 -4.95
N LYS A 6 33.72 -0.27 -5.21
CA LYS A 6 33.92 -1.52 -5.95
C LYS A 6 33.56 -2.71 -5.04
N LYS A 7 33.08 -3.81 -5.64
CA LYS A 7 32.78 -5.06 -4.94
C LYS A 7 34.09 -5.85 -4.76
N SER A 8 34.83 -5.64 -3.66
CA SER A 8 36.15 -6.25 -3.42
C SER A 8 36.10 -7.54 -2.58
N GLU A 9 35.17 -7.65 -1.65
CA GLU A 9 35.14 -8.76 -0.68
C GLU A 9 34.31 -9.95 -1.18
N THR A 10 34.70 -11.15 -0.75
CA THR A 10 34.00 -12.42 -1.03
C THR A 10 33.34 -12.96 0.24
N LEU A 11 32.11 -13.45 0.12
CA LEU A 11 31.33 -14.02 1.22
C LEU A 11 31.06 -15.51 0.93
N GLU A 12 31.56 -16.40 1.79
CA GLU A 12 31.32 -17.84 1.71
C GLU A 12 30.35 -18.29 2.81
N ILE A 13 29.32 -19.07 2.43
CA ILE A 13 28.25 -19.49 3.35
C ILE A 13 28.03 -21.00 3.21
N ARG A 14 27.96 -21.69 4.35
CA ARG A 14 27.56 -23.10 4.42
C ARG A 14 26.05 -23.20 4.63
N LEU A 15 25.39 -23.96 3.76
CA LEU A 15 23.94 -24.19 3.82
C LEU A 15 23.65 -25.68 3.62
N PRO A 16 22.56 -26.21 4.18
CA PRO A 16 22.08 -27.54 3.83
C PRO A 16 21.88 -27.67 2.32
N TYR A 17 22.22 -28.85 1.79
CA TYR A 17 22.09 -29.15 0.36
C TYR A 17 20.70 -28.82 -0.24
N PRO A 18 19.56 -29.22 0.37
CA PRO A 18 18.24 -28.90 -0.19
C PRO A 18 17.98 -27.39 -0.25
N THR A 19 18.48 -26.63 0.72
CA THR A 19 18.33 -25.16 0.76
C THR A 19 19.10 -24.50 -0.37
N LYS A 20 20.33 -24.95 -0.66
CA LYS A 20 21.10 -24.46 -1.80
C LYS A 20 20.36 -24.71 -3.11
N LEU A 21 19.82 -25.91 -3.31
CA LEU A 21 19.08 -26.25 -4.53
C LEU A 21 17.83 -25.38 -4.71
N ALA A 22 17.03 -25.23 -3.66
CA ALA A 22 15.82 -24.42 -3.70
C ALA A 22 16.14 -22.95 -4.01
N PHE A 23 17.18 -22.39 -3.38
CA PHE A 23 17.62 -21.03 -3.64
C PHE A 23 18.11 -20.83 -5.08
N MET A 24 18.92 -21.77 -5.60
CA MET A 24 19.43 -21.71 -6.98
C MET A 24 18.31 -21.88 -8.01
N ALA A 25 17.33 -22.73 -7.75
CA ALA A 25 16.15 -22.89 -8.61
C ALA A 25 15.39 -21.56 -8.72
N ARG A 26 15.06 -20.94 -7.58
CA ARG A 26 14.40 -19.64 -7.54
C ARG A 26 15.18 -18.54 -8.29
N CYS A 27 16.49 -18.49 -8.12
CA CYS A 27 17.33 -17.52 -8.83
C CYS A 27 17.23 -17.67 -10.36
N ARG A 28 17.19 -18.92 -10.85
CA ARG A 28 17.01 -19.20 -12.28
C ARG A 28 15.63 -18.76 -12.78
N ASP A 29 14.58 -19.07 -12.03
CA ASP A 29 13.20 -18.70 -12.39
C ASP A 29 13.02 -17.18 -12.46
N GLU A 30 13.69 -16.44 -11.57
CA GLU A 30 13.71 -14.97 -11.56
C GLU A 30 14.69 -14.37 -12.58
N GLY A 31 15.52 -15.17 -13.25
CA GLY A 31 16.54 -14.70 -14.18
C GLY A 31 17.69 -13.91 -13.52
N ARG A 32 17.96 -14.14 -12.23
CA ARG A 32 18.95 -13.41 -11.43
C ARG A 32 20.10 -14.31 -10.99
N SER A 33 21.27 -13.72 -10.77
CA SER A 33 22.39 -14.47 -10.18
C SER A 33 22.23 -14.61 -8.66
N ALA A 34 22.74 -15.70 -8.10
CA ALA A 34 22.75 -15.93 -6.66
C ALA A 34 23.41 -14.77 -5.87
N SER A 35 24.53 -14.25 -6.37
CA SER A 35 25.24 -13.13 -5.74
C SER A 35 24.48 -11.81 -5.84
N GLU A 36 23.60 -11.64 -6.82
CA GLU A 36 22.73 -10.46 -6.90
C GLU A 36 21.57 -10.56 -5.92
N ALA A 37 20.88 -11.71 -5.89
CA ALA A 37 19.79 -11.97 -4.97
C ALA A 37 20.25 -11.83 -3.51
N LEU A 38 21.41 -12.40 -3.16
CA LEU A 38 21.96 -12.33 -1.81
C LEU A 38 22.35 -10.89 -1.41
N ARG A 39 22.97 -10.12 -2.31
CA ARG A 39 23.29 -8.72 -2.04
C ARG A 39 22.03 -7.88 -1.84
N GLY A 40 21.00 -8.09 -2.66
CA GLY A 40 19.72 -7.39 -2.51
C GLY A 40 19.02 -7.75 -1.20
N PHE A 41 19.09 -9.01 -0.76
CA PHE A 41 18.60 -9.43 0.54
C PHE A 41 19.34 -8.73 1.68
N ILE A 42 20.68 -8.75 1.67
CA ILE A 42 21.51 -8.08 2.69
C ILE A 42 21.21 -6.59 2.75
N GLU A 43 21.15 -5.91 1.59
CA GLU A 43 20.83 -4.49 1.51
C GLU A 43 19.47 -4.18 2.13
N GLY A 44 18.46 -5.04 1.91
CA GLY A 44 17.13 -4.89 2.50
C GLY A 44 17.06 -5.16 4.01
N GLU A 45 17.97 -5.96 4.56
CA GLU A 45 18.07 -6.22 6.01
C GLU A 45 18.84 -5.12 6.74
N ILE A 46 19.90 -4.58 6.14
CA ILE A 46 20.73 -3.51 6.75
C ILE A 46 20.13 -2.12 6.58
N THR A 47 19.41 -1.89 5.47
CA THR A 47 18.68 -0.65 5.24
C THR A 47 17.28 -0.85 5.82
N PRO A 48 16.93 -0.24 6.96
CA PRO A 48 15.58 -0.31 7.50
C PRO A 48 14.64 0.41 6.54
N ALA A 49 14.14 -0.31 5.54
CA ALA A 49 13.04 0.18 4.73
C ALA A 49 11.86 0.37 5.69
N ARG A 50 11.42 1.63 5.89
CA ARG A 50 10.07 1.91 6.38
C ARG A 50 9.15 1.08 5.49
N ARG A 51 8.65 -0.05 6.00
CA ARG A 51 7.68 -0.87 5.28
C ARG A 51 6.56 0.09 4.88
N PRO A 52 6.33 0.38 3.59
CA PRO A 52 5.02 0.92 3.23
C PRO A 52 4.06 -0.16 3.69
N ALA A 53 3.13 0.20 4.57
CA ALA A 53 2.08 -0.71 4.98
C ALA A 53 1.49 -1.26 3.69
N ARG A 54 1.71 -2.55 3.42
CA ARG A 54 0.96 -3.25 2.39
C ARG A 54 -0.47 -3.24 2.90
N LEU A 55 -1.20 -2.20 2.53
CA LEU A 55 -2.64 -2.25 2.33
C LEU A 55 -2.85 -3.25 1.20
N VAL A 56 -2.73 -4.52 1.53
CA VAL A 56 -3.51 -5.56 0.86
C VAL A 56 -4.87 -5.45 1.52
N PRO A 57 -5.86 -4.77 0.91
CA PRO A 57 -7.21 -5.00 1.35
C PRO A 57 -7.44 -6.48 1.05
N ARG A 58 -7.77 -7.26 2.09
CA ARG A 58 -8.40 -8.56 1.91
C ARG A 58 -9.76 -8.27 1.26
N LEU A 59 -9.74 -8.06 -0.05
CA LEU A 59 -10.93 -8.02 -0.87
C LEU A 59 -11.56 -9.41 -0.72
N ALA A 60 -12.63 -9.44 0.07
CA ALA A 60 -13.50 -10.59 0.17
C ALA A 60 -13.85 -11.08 -1.24
N PRO A 61 -14.03 -12.40 -1.46
CA PRO A 61 -14.23 -13.00 -2.79
C PRO A 61 -15.52 -12.55 -3.52
N ARG A 62 -16.26 -11.57 -2.98
CA ARG A 62 -17.48 -11.00 -3.57
C ARG A 62 -17.25 -9.82 -4.52
N VAL A 63 -16.03 -9.27 -4.61
CA VAL A 63 -15.75 -8.08 -5.45
C VAL A 63 -15.25 -8.44 -6.87
N ALA A 64 -14.96 -9.72 -7.15
CA ALA A 64 -14.41 -10.14 -8.44
C ALA A 64 -15.37 -9.99 -9.64
N ILE A 65 -16.67 -9.76 -9.43
CA ILE A 65 -17.66 -9.66 -10.52
C ILE A 65 -17.73 -8.23 -11.12
N GLY A 66 -17.39 -7.18 -10.34
CA GLY A 66 -17.53 -5.79 -10.80
C GLY A 66 -16.37 -5.27 -11.67
N ALA A 67 -15.21 -5.91 -11.64
CA ALA A 67 -13.99 -5.39 -12.26
C ALA A 67 -13.93 -5.54 -13.79
N LEU A 68 -14.76 -6.40 -14.40
CA LEU A 68 -14.76 -6.61 -15.86
C LEU A 68 -15.53 -5.51 -16.63
N ILE A 69 -16.41 -4.75 -15.98
CA ILE A 69 -17.18 -3.69 -16.65
C ILE A 69 -16.37 -2.39 -16.77
N ALA A 70 -15.49 -2.10 -15.81
CA ALA A 70 -14.70 -0.85 -15.78
C ALA A 70 -13.54 -0.81 -16.80
N ALA A 71 -13.11 -1.95 -17.35
CA ALA A 71 -12.01 -2.01 -18.31
C ALA A 71 -12.43 -1.64 -19.76
N ALA A 72 -13.73 -1.60 -20.06
CA ALA A 72 -14.23 -1.38 -21.42
C ALA A 72 -14.59 0.09 -21.74
N MET A 73 -14.63 0.99 -20.76
CA MET A 73 -14.94 2.40 -20.98
C MET A 73 -14.00 3.32 -20.21
N GLY A 74 -13.13 4.03 -20.94
CA GLY A 74 -12.71 5.36 -20.52
C GLY A 74 -11.21 5.55 -20.26
N ALA A 75 -10.42 5.57 -21.33
CA ALA A 75 -9.36 6.57 -21.44
C ALA A 75 -10.01 7.96 -21.59
N VAL A 76 -10.44 8.57 -20.50
CA VAL A 76 -10.86 9.97 -20.47
C VAL A 76 -10.26 10.60 -19.22
N ALA A 77 -9.59 11.73 -19.42
CA ALA A 77 -8.88 12.51 -18.42
C ALA A 77 -9.71 12.70 -17.13
N LEU A 78 -9.01 12.84 -16.00
CA LEU A 78 -9.56 13.24 -14.71
C LEU A 78 -9.42 14.77 -14.54
N PRO A 79 -10.47 15.60 -14.74
CA PRO A 79 -10.50 16.96 -14.18
C PRO A 79 -11.35 17.02 -12.89
N SER A 80 -12.00 15.92 -12.48
CA SER A 80 -12.98 15.95 -11.39
C SER A 80 -12.39 15.95 -9.97
N LEU A 81 -11.07 15.79 -9.80
CA LEU A 81 -10.40 15.85 -8.49
C LEU A 81 -10.19 17.28 -7.98
N ALA A 82 -10.49 18.29 -8.80
CA ALA A 82 -10.38 19.70 -8.44
C ALA A 82 -11.72 20.32 -8.01
N HIS A 83 -12.63 19.54 -7.39
CA HIS A 83 -13.79 20.13 -6.73
C HIS A 83 -13.40 20.64 -5.33
N PRO A 84 -13.38 21.96 -5.07
CA PRO A 84 -13.06 22.51 -3.75
C PRO A 84 -14.02 22.04 -2.66
N ASN A 85 -15.27 21.69 -3.04
CA ASN A 85 -16.26 21.14 -2.10
C ASN A 85 -15.84 19.80 -1.51
N LEU A 86 -15.17 18.92 -2.26
CA LEU A 86 -14.74 17.63 -1.72
C LEU A 86 -13.64 17.79 -0.67
N ARG A 87 -12.75 18.77 -0.82
CA ARG A 87 -11.75 19.07 0.21
C ARG A 87 -12.41 19.62 1.47
N ALA A 88 -13.34 20.55 1.34
CA ALA A 88 -14.09 21.07 2.49
C ALA A 88 -14.90 19.98 3.22
N GLU A 89 -15.50 19.04 2.47
CA GLU A 89 -16.18 17.86 3.01
C GLU A 89 -15.21 16.86 3.66
N PHE A 90 -13.97 16.74 3.20
CA PHE A 90 -12.96 15.92 3.88
C PHE A 90 -12.39 16.61 5.12
N ASP A 91 -12.27 17.93 5.11
CA ASP A 91 -11.75 18.70 6.24
C ASP A 91 -12.72 18.66 7.44
N CYS A 92 -14.04 18.58 7.22
CA CYS A 92 -15.01 18.42 8.31
C CYS A 92 -14.84 17.10 9.07
N LEU A 93 -14.44 16.02 8.39
CA LEU A 93 -14.09 14.74 9.01
C LEU A 93 -12.79 14.83 9.80
N ALA A 94 -11.85 15.62 9.28
CA ALA A 94 -10.48 15.62 9.72
C ALA A 94 -10.18 16.67 10.81
N ARG A 95 -11.13 17.57 11.15
CA ARG A 95 -11.05 18.60 12.24
C ARG A 95 -9.61 18.99 12.59
N ASP A 96 -8.95 19.67 11.65
CA ASP A 96 -7.59 20.20 11.75
C ASP A 96 -6.44 19.17 11.91
N ARG A 97 -6.70 17.89 11.68
CA ARG A 97 -5.71 16.80 11.65
C ARG A 97 -5.55 16.27 10.23
N GLN A 98 -4.33 15.83 9.90
CA GLN A 98 -4.04 15.22 8.59
C GLN A 98 -4.57 13.78 8.45
N ALA A 99 -5.24 13.23 9.48
CA ALA A 99 -5.70 11.84 9.49
C ALA A 99 -7.00 11.69 10.30
N ILE A 100 -7.95 10.95 9.72
CA ILE A 100 -9.22 10.55 10.34
C ILE A 100 -8.96 9.36 11.26
N GLY A 101 -9.29 9.50 12.54
CA GLY A 101 -9.17 8.44 13.53
C GLY A 101 -10.46 7.62 13.70
N PRO A 102 -10.37 6.44 14.34
CA PRO A 102 -11.56 5.65 14.69
C PRO A 102 -12.51 6.40 15.63
N ALA A 103 -11.98 7.31 16.46
CA ALA A 103 -12.80 8.16 17.33
C ALA A 103 -13.61 9.20 16.54
N ASP A 104 -13.12 9.66 15.39
CA ASP A 104 -13.85 10.60 14.53
C ASP A 104 -14.99 9.86 13.83
N LEU A 105 -14.72 8.65 13.31
CA LEU A 105 -15.72 7.79 12.69
C LEU A 105 -16.83 7.37 13.66
N ALA A 106 -16.48 7.01 14.89
CA ALA A 106 -17.44 6.66 15.92
C ALA A 106 -18.35 7.83 16.34
N ARG A 107 -17.95 9.07 16.07
CA ARG A 107 -18.79 10.27 16.30
C ARG A 107 -19.73 10.54 15.14
N LEU A 108 -19.37 10.12 13.92
CA LEU A 108 -20.22 10.25 12.73
C LEU A 108 -21.30 9.16 12.70
N ASP A 109 -20.96 7.97 13.18
CA ASP A 109 -21.86 6.83 13.32
C ASP A 109 -22.81 7.06 14.52
N ALA A 110 -23.88 7.81 14.29
CA ALA A 110 -24.84 8.21 15.33
C ALA A 110 -25.70 7.04 15.81
N ASN A 111 -25.96 6.06 14.94
CA ASN A 111 -26.74 4.87 15.27
C ASN A 111 -25.88 3.70 15.80
N HIS A 112 -24.55 3.85 15.80
CA HIS A 112 -23.57 2.88 16.24
C HIS A 112 -23.67 1.53 15.53
N ASP A 113 -24.05 1.54 14.24
CA ASP A 113 -24.18 0.35 13.41
C ASP A 113 -22.87 -0.04 12.70
N GLY A 114 -21.82 0.75 12.90
CA GLY A 114 -20.49 0.57 12.31
C GLY A 114 -20.40 1.06 10.87
N GLN A 115 -21.43 1.69 10.34
CA GLN A 115 -21.48 2.33 9.03
C GLN A 115 -21.83 3.81 9.22
N ILE A 116 -21.34 4.64 8.29
CA ILE A 116 -21.71 6.05 8.26
C ILE A 116 -22.49 6.25 6.98
N THR A 117 -23.80 6.41 7.11
CA THR A 117 -24.64 6.76 5.96
C THR A 117 -24.40 8.19 5.54
N TYR A 118 -24.71 8.51 4.28
CA TYR A 118 -24.57 9.88 3.77
C TYR A 118 -25.45 10.89 4.53
N ALA A 119 -26.56 10.43 5.09
CA ALA A 119 -27.41 11.25 5.96
C ALA A 119 -26.70 11.62 7.27
N GLU A 120 -26.04 10.66 7.92
CA GLU A 120 -25.26 10.87 9.14
C GLU A 120 -24.03 11.73 8.89
N PHE A 121 -23.34 11.47 7.78
CA PHE A 121 -22.23 12.29 7.31
C PHE A 121 -22.64 13.76 7.14
N ARG A 122 -23.76 14.01 6.45
CA ARG A 122 -24.29 15.37 6.26
C ARG A 122 -24.78 15.97 7.57
N ALA A 123 -25.38 15.19 8.46
CA ALA A 123 -25.79 15.69 9.78
C ALA A 123 -24.59 16.14 10.63
N ALA A 124 -23.47 15.43 10.52
CA ALA A 124 -22.23 15.75 11.22
C ALA A 124 -21.47 16.94 10.62
N CYS A 125 -21.48 17.09 9.28
CA CYS A 125 -20.69 18.09 8.56
C CYS A 125 -21.48 19.32 8.04
N GLY A 126 -22.80 19.21 7.90
CA GLY A 126 -23.69 20.24 7.36
C GLY A 126 -24.37 21.11 8.42
N GLY A 127 -23.80 21.18 9.63
CA GLY A 127 -24.39 21.80 10.81
C GLY A 127 -23.73 23.12 11.26
N ARG A 128 -23.53 24.06 10.34
CA ARG A 128 -23.63 25.53 10.47
C ARG A 128 -22.89 26.24 9.34
#